data_AF-A0AAJ0B384-F1
#
_entry.id   AF-A0AAJ0B384-F1
#
_cell.length_a   1.000
_cell.length_b   1.000
_cell.length_c   1.000
_cell.angle_alpha   90.00
_cell.angle_beta   90.00
_cell.angle_gamma   90.00
#
_symmetry.space_group_name_H-M   'P 1'
#
loop_
_entity.id
_entity.type
_entity.pdbx_description
1 polymer ?
#
loop_
_entity_poly.entity_id
_entity_poly.type
_entity_poly.pdbx_seq_one_letter_code
_entity_poly.pdbx_strand_id
1 'polypeptide(L)'
;MLWVWSLAVVVAVPGAAQDIVGNGFAACKARIDSIVLDGKEWNGITNETMDQYRYFGPVKGMNPDFDRSKFITLTTEGCKIVCQDPIDWYWQTNIDLTFGIIANWILPVLALLAALPYDSLHKPPANAPLSESRVVKTLGFLNNWLGSPQTALTATFFNIHQMRKCLGETEPKGSGISARADLETTKRDAYYVLSCLGQFRLPSQDNFDFLNVLAYGLYRPFVSRDRMEPAEGCEQAKRYAEQLLHEMAFHLRMLRRRGVYPAFLNILMFCIAYAVSVVVAFATEGNRTTAHAMAFGILLSWLPLLVLFAIIDRNPVSADRCRKLFARWLFNVKAVRDWEEQFPAGAQQYLASAPGTRPAAPVWWTQRLDSETPFDQKFDRFIEGFVGQGRQTGYNGLAYAMLNEVYEGHDIHRRMRSTNTIADKTRDALRGRGPSSWYWLALVSLAIVWLEIGMATMISYNTPTVGLACRSGSYLLYGIFSIFPWALQWLPTFRPAVQKWRRRLSHVLCFIANLILFVIFFAAFSGVYNNCICKGGVSGYMDFEDTEFYRDKNHFDVSLWWTASAVLGALPMIGSLWCIMFSPGRLLSKLKPLWRASEHEDPPRDMSADTTWLI
;
A
#
# COMPACT_ATOMS: atom_id res chain seq x y z
N MET A 1 -21.47 8.74 -3.65
CA MET A 1 -22.06 8.10 -2.45
C MET A 1 -21.39 8.55 -1.15
N LEU A 2 -20.05 8.57 -1.03
CA LEU A 2 -19.36 9.17 0.14
C LEU A 2 -19.67 10.66 0.34
N TRP A 3 -19.81 11.42 -0.75
CA TRP A 3 -20.24 12.83 -0.71
C TRP A 3 -21.62 13.05 -0.09
N VAL A 4 -22.56 12.12 -0.26
CA VAL A 4 -23.92 12.25 0.28
C VAL A 4 -23.94 11.99 1.77
N TRP A 5 -23.07 11.11 2.29
CA TRP A 5 -22.95 10.87 3.73
C TRP A 5 -22.20 11.99 4.45
N SER A 6 -21.16 12.56 3.83
CA SER A 6 -20.45 13.73 4.39
C SER A 6 -21.33 14.98 4.38
N LEU A 7 -22.14 15.20 3.34
CA LEU A 7 -23.13 16.29 3.35
C LEU A 7 -24.29 16.00 4.32
N ALA A 8 -24.77 14.75 4.42
CA ALA A 8 -25.89 14.41 5.31
C ALA A 8 -25.54 14.59 6.79
N VAL A 9 -24.29 14.35 7.21
CA VAL A 9 -23.87 14.63 8.61
C VAL A 9 -23.77 16.15 8.86
N VAL A 10 -23.39 16.93 7.85
CA VAL A 10 -23.34 18.41 7.95
C VAL A 10 -24.75 19.04 7.85
N VAL A 11 -25.69 18.38 7.16
CA VAL A 11 -27.05 18.90 6.90
C VAL A 11 -28.12 18.34 7.85
N ALA A 12 -27.88 17.24 8.59
CA ALA A 12 -28.86 16.62 9.47
C ALA A 12 -28.92 17.19 10.91
N VAL A 13 -28.19 18.28 11.21
CA VAL A 13 -28.36 19.04 12.46
C VAL A 13 -28.74 20.52 12.21
N PRO A 14 -29.86 20.85 11.52
CA PRO A 14 -30.40 22.20 11.55
C PRO A 14 -31.65 22.19 12.44
N GLY A 15 -31.50 22.42 13.74
CA GLY A 15 -32.68 22.46 14.62
C GLY A 15 -32.47 22.85 16.09
N ALA A 16 -31.24 22.91 16.59
CA ALA A 16 -30.98 23.22 18.01
C ALA A 16 -29.90 24.31 18.23
N ALA A 17 -29.68 25.18 17.24
CA ALA A 17 -28.50 26.03 17.18
C ALA A 17 -28.76 27.55 17.35
N GLN A 18 -29.72 27.96 18.17
CA GLN A 18 -29.93 29.41 18.39
C GLN A 18 -29.70 29.95 19.81
N ASP A 19 -29.56 29.15 20.86
CA ASP A 19 -29.32 29.69 22.21
C ASP A 19 -28.11 29.13 22.98
N ILE A 20 -27.26 28.32 22.33
CA ILE A 20 -25.97 27.91 22.91
C ILE A 20 -24.85 28.62 22.15
N VAL A 21 -24.86 29.96 22.18
CA VAL A 21 -23.66 30.77 21.89
C VAL A 21 -22.79 30.73 23.15
N GLY A 22 -22.38 29.52 23.53
CA GLY A 22 -21.52 29.26 24.68
C GLY A 22 -20.08 29.26 24.21
N ASN A 23 -19.41 30.40 24.37
CA ASN A 23 -17.95 30.49 24.30
C ASN A 23 -17.31 29.25 24.95
N GLY A 24 -16.51 28.47 24.21
CA GLY A 24 -16.01 27.15 24.63
C GLY A 24 -15.00 27.21 25.79
N PHE A 25 -13.84 26.54 25.65
CA PHE A 25 -12.82 26.53 26.70
C PHE A 25 -12.27 27.93 27.06
N ALA A 26 -12.39 28.90 26.15
CA ALA A 26 -12.04 30.29 26.42
C ALA A 26 -12.93 30.95 27.47
N ALA A 27 -14.26 30.74 27.45
CA ALA A 27 -15.09 31.27 28.53
C ALA A 27 -15.01 30.42 29.79
N CYS A 28 -14.66 29.13 29.69
CA CYS A 28 -14.31 28.41 30.91
C CYS A 28 -13.07 29.04 31.58
N LYS A 29 -12.01 29.37 30.81
CA LYS A 29 -10.85 30.10 31.34
C LYS A 29 -11.26 31.42 31.97
N ALA A 30 -12.00 32.26 31.24
CA ALA A 30 -12.48 33.55 31.75
C ALA A 30 -13.35 33.41 33.02
N ARG A 31 -14.16 32.35 33.10
CA ARG A 31 -14.96 32.04 34.30
C ARG A 31 -14.07 31.68 35.48
N ILE A 32 -13.08 30.81 35.27
CA ILE A 32 -12.11 30.44 36.30
C ILE A 32 -11.37 31.69 36.79
N ASP A 33 -10.86 32.50 35.87
CA ASP A 33 -10.14 33.74 36.20
C ASP A 33 -11.04 34.68 37.01
N SER A 34 -12.32 34.81 36.65
CA SER A 34 -13.27 35.64 37.39
C SER A 34 -13.59 35.12 38.80
N ILE A 35 -13.55 33.80 39.03
CA ILE A 35 -13.77 33.22 40.36
C ILE A 35 -12.50 33.39 41.21
N VAL A 36 -11.34 33.11 40.63
CA VAL A 36 -10.05 33.07 41.34
C VAL A 36 -9.50 34.46 41.61
N LEU A 37 -9.56 35.36 40.63
CA LEU A 37 -8.98 36.70 40.69
C LEU A 37 -9.99 37.76 41.15
N ASP A 38 -11.21 37.74 40.63
CA ASP A 38 -12.23 38.75 40.96
C ASP A 38 -13.11 38.35 42.15
N GLY A 39 -12.98 37.13 42.67
CA GLY A 39 -13.79 36.62 43.77
C GLY A 39 -15.29 36.45 43.45
N LYS A 40 -15.66 36.37 42.15
CA LYS A 40 -17.05 36.18 41.73
C LYS A 40 -17.53 34.77 42.05
N GLU A 41 -18.81 34.65 42.41
CA GLU A 41 -19.46 33.36 42.60
C GLU A 41 -20.10 32.88 41.30
N TRP A 42 -19.96 31.58 41.00
CA TRP A 42 -20.64 30.94 39.89
C TRP A 42 -21.26 29.61 40.33
N ASN A 43 -22.59 29.49 40.30
CA ASN A 43 -23.32 28.28 40.71
C ASN A 43 -22.90 27.76 42.10
N GLY A 44 -22.73 28.64 43.10
CA GLY A 44 -22.28 28.25 44.43
C GLY A 44 -20.77 27.97 44.55
N ILE A 45 -20.01 28.13 43.46
CA ILE A 45 -18.54 27.99 43.47
C ILE A 45 -17.94 29.36 43.73
N THR A 46 -17.36 29.52 44.91
CA THR A 46 -16.53 30.67 45.34
C THR A 46 -15.05 30.32 45.23
N ASN A 47 -14.18 31.33 45.40
CA ASN A 47 -12.72 31.13 45.41
C ASN A 47 -12.27 30.05 46.42
N GLU A 48 -12.90 29.98 47.60
CA GLU A 48 -12.58 28.98 48.63
C GLU A 48 -12.97 27.56 48.21
N THR A 49 -14.16 27.39 47.62
CA THR A 49 -14.62 26.08 47.15
C THR A 49 -13.89 25.62 45.88
N MET A 50 -13.32 26.56 45.12
CA MET A 50 -12.62 26.28 43.86
C MET A 50 -11.39 25.39 44.07
N ASP A 51 -10.76 25.45 45.24
CA ASP A 51 -9.59 24.63 45.57
C ASP A 51 -9.90 23.13 45.57
N GLN A 52 -11.15 22.72 45.80
CA GLN A 52 -11.57 21.32 45.69
C GLN A 52 -11.52 20.80 44.25
N TYR A 53 -11.63 21.71 43.28
CA TYR A 53 -11.64 21.39 41.85
C TYR A 53 -10.28 21.60 41.18
N ARG A 54 -9.36 22.32 41.84
CA ARG A 54 -7.99 22.52 41.36
C ARG A 54 -7.17 21.24 41.53
N TYR A 55 -6.34 20.99 40.54
CA TYR A 55 -5.31 19.96 40.64
C TYR A 55 -4.04 20.58 41.19
N PHE A 56 -3.55 20.10 42.34
CA PHE A 56 -2.29 20.56 42.96
C PHE A 56 -1.12 19.59 42.78
N GLY A 57 -1.37 18.45 42.13
CA GLY A 57 -0.35 17.44 41.92
C GLY A 57 0.74 17.88 40.93
N PRO A 58 1.75 17.01 40.73
CA PRO A 58 2.80 17.26 39.76
C PRO A 58 2.22 17.36 38.35
N VAL A 59 2.67 18.36 37.61
CA VAL A 59 2.32 18.58 36.20
C VAL A 59 3.47 18.07 35.37
N LYS A 60 3.18 17.15 34.45
CA LYS A 60 4.19 16.50 33.65
C LYS A 60 4.86 17.50 32.69
N GLY A 61 6.18 17.42 32.59
CA GLY A 61 6.98 18.25 31.67
C GLY A 61 7.13 19.71 32.12
N MET A 62 6.50 20.09 33.23
CA MET A 62 6.65 21.42 33.81
C MET A 62 8.05 21.54 34.41
N ASN A 63 8.69 22.69 34.19
CA ASN A 63 9.98 22.99 34.79
C ASN A 63 9.82 23.01 36.32
N PRO A 64 10.62 22.23 37.08
CA PRO A 64 10.54 22.21 38.54
C PRO A 64 10.81 23.56 39.20
N ASP A 65 11.53 24.46 38.52
CA ASP A 65 11.85 25.80 39.02
C ASP A 65 10.71 26.81 38.81
N PHE A 66 9.69 26.46 38.00
CA PHE A 66 8.56 27.35 37.78
C PHE A 66 7.60 27.32 38.98
N ASP A 67 7.18 28.52 39.39
CA ASP A 67 6.24 28.70 40.49
C ASP A 67 4.86 28.09 40.17
N ARG A 68 4.59 26.93 40.78
CA ARG A 68 3.36 26.16 40.59
C ARG A 68 2.08 26.95 40.89
N SER A 69 2.15 27.98 41.75
CA SER A 69 1.00 28.80 42.13
C SER A 69 0.48 29.66 40.99
N LYS A 70 1.33 29.98 40.01
CA LYS A 70 1.00 30.80 38.84
C LYS A 70 0.32 30.01 37.71
N PHE A 71 0.31 28.68 37.80
CA PHE A 71 -0.23 27.81 36.77
C PHE A 71 -1.56 27.20 37.23
N ILE A 72 -2.66 27.54 36.57
CA ILE A 72 -3.98 27.05 36.97
C ILE A 72 -4.32 25.77 36.21
N THR A 73 -4.56 24.69 36.96
CA THR A 73 -5.03 23.42 36.43
C THR A 73 -6.25 22.94 37.16
N LEU A 74 -7.20 22.37 36.43
CA LEU A 74 -8.37 21.73 37.00
C LEU A 74 -8.25 20.21 36.94
N THR A 75 -8.80 19.55 37.94
CA THR A 75 -9.11 18.13 37.81
C THR A 75 -10.14 17.92 36.71
N THR A 76 -10.19 16.72 36.13
CA THR A 76 -11.15 16.39 35.08
C THR A 76 -12.60 16.54 35.57
N GLU A 77 -12.86 16.20 36.82
CA GLU A 77 -14.16 16.39 37.48
C GLU A 77 -14.46 17.87 37.73
N GLY A 78 -13.47 18.63 38.21
CA GLY A 78 -13.56 20.08 38.33
C GLY A 78 -13.90 20.78 37.03
N CYS A 79 -13.31 20.35 35.91
CA CYS A 79 -13.67 20.86 34.58
C CYS A 79 -15.14 20.59 34.24
N LYS A 80 -15.65 19.39 34.50
CA LYS A 80 -17.05 19.05 34.21
C LYS A 80 -18.02 19.95 34.98
N ILE A 81 -17.69 20.27 36.23
CA ILE A 81 -18.53 21.09 37.10
C ILE A 81 -18.41 22.58 36.73
N VAL A 82 -17.18 23.10 36.66
CA VAL A 82 -16.92 24.54 36.43
C VAL A 82 -17.18 24.93 34.99
N CYS A 83 -16.74 24.12 34.02
CA CYS A 83 -16.93 24.39 32.60
C CYS A 83 -18.27 23.89 32.06
N GLN A 84 -19.01 23.04 32.80
CA GLN A 84 -20.23 22.36 32.33
C GLN A 84 -19.97 21.37 31.16
N ASP A 85 -18.81 20.70 31.17
CA ASP A 85 -18.34 19.72 30.16
C ASP A 85 -18.56 20.15 28.69
N PRO A 86 -18.00 21.31 28.28
CA PRO A 86 -18.27 21.84 26.96
C PRO A 86 -17.53 20.99 25.92
N ILE A 87 -18.24 20.61 24.85
CA ILE A 87 -17.60 20.14 23.63
C ILE A 87 -17.34 21.37 22.76
N ASP A 88 -16.07 21.68 22.54
CA ASP A 88 -15.65 22.81 21.71
C ASP A 88 -15.58 22.37 20.24
N TRP A 89 -16.76 22.42 19.59
CA TRP A 89 -16.94 22.13 18.18
C TRP A 89 -16.33 23.23 17.33
N TYR A 90 -15.36 22.89 16.48
CA TYR A 90 -14.65 23.89 15.67
C TYR A 90 -15.56 24.63 14.70
N TRP A 91 -16.62 23.99 14.17
CA TRP A 91 -17.55 24.71 13.29
C TRP A 91 -18.37 25.80 14.00
N GLN A 92 -18.44 25.79 15.33
CA GLN A 92 -19.08 26.85 16.12
C GLN A 92 -18.08 27.91 16.59
N THR A 93 -16.86 27.49 16.96
CA THR A 93 -15.90 28.36 17.64
C THR A 93 -14.76 28.85 16.75
N ASN A 94 -14.38 28.09 15.72
CA ASN A 94 -13.30 28.43 14.80
C ASN A 94 -13.47 27.74 13.44
N ILE A 95 -14.33 28.31 12.59
CA ILE A 95 -14.67 27.74 11.29
C ILE A 95 -13.45 27.74 10.34
N ASP A 96 -12.57 28.73 10.45
CA ASP A 96 -11.35 28.87 9.65
C ASP A 96 -10.39 27.71 9.88
N LEU A 97 -10.24 27.27 11.14
CA LEU A 97 -9.46 26.08 11.48
C LEU A 97 -10.05 24.82 10.84
N THR A 98 -11.39 24.67 10.87
CA THR A 98 -12.08 23.53 10.26
C THR A 98 -11.80 23.47 8.76
N PHE A 99 -11.98 24.59 8.06
CA PHE A 99 -11.68 24.69 6.63
C PHE A 99 -10.20 24.49 6.33
N GLY A 100 -9.31 25.02 7.16
CA GLY A 100 -7.87 24.81 7.05
C GLY A 100 -7.49 23.33 7.13
N ILE A 101 -8.04 22.58 8.08
CA ILE A 101 -7.80 21.13 8.21
C ILE A 101 -8.36 20.38 7.01
N ILE A 102 -9.57 20.72 6.56
CA ILE A 102 -10.20 20.09 5.39
C ILE A 102 -9.34 20.33 4.14
N ALA A 103 -8.96 21.58 3.89
CA ALA A 103 -8.22 21.98 2.69
C ALA A 103 -6.79 21.42 2.68
N ASN A 104 -6.10 21.44 3.81
CA ASN A 104 -4.68 21.07 3.87
C ASN A 104 -4.44 19.57 4.03
N TRP A 105 -5.38 18.83 4.62
CA TRP A 105 -5.17 17.42 4.94
C TRP A 105 -6.22 16.50 4.32
N ILE A 106 -7.51 16.81 4.48
CA ILE A 106 -8.57 15.89 4.05
C ILE A 106 -8.66 15.84 2.52
N LEU A 107 -8.70 17.00 1.83
CA LEU A 107 -8.79 17.03 0.38
C LEU A 107 -7.56 16.40 -0.30
N PRO A 108 -6.30 16.68 0.12
CA PRO A 108 -5.14 15.99 -0.42
C PRO A 108 -5.15 14.48 -0.18
N VAL A 109 -5.58 14.03 1.00
CA VAL A 109 -5.74 12.59 1.27
C VAL A 109 -6.77 11.97 0.36
N LEU A 110 -7.93 12.59 0.18
CA LEU A 110 -8.96 12.10 -0.74
C LEU A 110 -8.45 12.08 -2.19
N ALA A 111 -7.68 13.07 -2.61
CA ALA A 111 -7.04 13.10 -3.93
C ALA A 111 -6.00 11.99 -4.09
N LEU A 112 -5.18 11.72 -3.06
CA LEU A 112 -4.22 10.62 -3.03
C LEU A 112 -4.92 9.26 -3.07
N LEU A 113 -6.00 9.10 -2.29
CA LEU A 113 -6.84 7.91 -2.33
C LEU A 113 -7.44 7.73 -3.72
N ALA A 114 -7.93 8.78 -4.37
CA ALA A 114 -8.46 8.70 -5.74
C ALA A 114 -7.38 8.31 -6.77
N ALA A 115 -6.11 8.61 -6.51
CA ALA A 115 -4.98 8.24 -7.36
C ALA A 115 -4.56 6.76 -7.22
N LEU A 116 -5.06 6.05 -6.20
CA LEU A 116 -4.78 4.64 -6.02
C LEU A 116 -5.31 3.80 -7.21
N PRO A 117 -4.64 2.68 -7.51
CA PRO A 117 -5.00 1.85 -8.64
C PRO A 117 -6.27 1.04 -8.32
N TYR A 118 -7.45 1.59 -8.58
CA TYR A 118 -8.73 0.87 -8.48
C TYR A 118 -9.07 0.10 -9.77
N ASP A 119 -9.79 -1.01 -9.62
CA ASP A 119 -10.35 -1.81 -10.74
C ASP A 119 -11.83 -1.49 -11.03
N SER A 120 -12.29 -0.28 -10.67
CA SER A 120 -13.72 0.09 -10.72
C SER A 120 -14.36 0.10 -12.12
N LEU A 121 -13.56 -0.06 -13.18
CA LEU A 121 -14.01 -0.01 -14.57
C LEU A 121 -14.62 -1.33 -15.09
N HIS A 122 -14.45 -2.46 -14.40
CA HIS A 122 -14.93 -3.76 -14.91
C HIS A 122 -16.33 -4.13 -14.41
N LYS A 123 -17.26 -4.41 -15.34
CA LYS A 123 -18.59 -4.91 -14.98
C LYS A 123 -18.45 -6.33 -14.41
N PRO A 124 -18.96 -6.60 -13.19
CA PRO A 124 -19.08 -7.96 -12.71
C PRO A 124 -20.08 -8.74 -13.61
N PRO A 125 -19.97 -10.07 -13.69
CA PRO A 125 -20.95 -10.87 -14.44
C PRO A 125 -22.36 -10.63 -13.88
N ALA A 126 -23.38 -10.72 -14.75
CA ALA A 126 -24.76 -10.34 -14.43
C ALA A 126 -25.35 -11.09 -13.21
N ASN A 127 -24.79 -12.27 -12.88
CA ASN A 127 -25.23 -13.13 -11.78
C ASN A 127 -24.22 -13.20 -10.62
N ALA A 128 -23.24 -12.29 -10.56
CA ALA A 128 -22.22 -12.32 -9.51
C ALA A 128 -22.84 -12.02 -8.12
N PRO A 129 -22.43 -12.73 -7.06
CA PRO A 129 -22.88 -12.41 -5.69
C PRO A 129 -22.46 -10.99 -5.28
N LEU A 130 -23.19 -10.36 -4.36
CA LEU A 130 -22.93 -8.99 -3.90
C LEU A 130 -21.48 -8.79 -3.40
N SER A 131 -20.89 -9.85 -2.84
CA SER A 131 -19.49 -9.89 -2.40
C SER A 131 -18.47 -9.68 -3.53
N GLU A 132 -18.85 -9.93 -4.78
CA GLU A 132 -18.02 -9.72 -5.97
C GLU A 132 -18.29 -8.39 -6.68
N SER A 133 -19.19 -7.57 -6.13
CA SER A 133 -19.46 -6.23 -6.68
C SER A 133 -18.20 -5.36 -6.66
N ARG A 134 -18.11 -4.45 -7.64
CA ARG A 134 -17.00 -3.48 -7.77
C ARG A 134 -16.75 -2.69 -6.49
N VAL A 135 -17.83 -2.27 -5.84
CA VAL A 135 -17.77 -1.45 -4.62
C VAL A 135 -17.16 -2.26 -3.48
N VAL A 136 -17.58 -3.52 -3.28
CA VAL A 136 -17.04 -4.37 -2.21
C VAL A 136 -15.56 -4.67 -2.42
N LYS A 137 -15.13 -4.94 -3.66
CA LYS A 137 -13.70 -5.14 -3.97
C LYS A 137 -12.87 -3.88 -3.71
N THR A 138 -13.34 -2.72 -4.16
CA THR A 138 -12.69 -1.43 -3.89
C THR A 138 -12.60 -1.14 -2.40
N LEU A 139 -13.69 -1.36 -1.65
CA LEU A 139 -13.69 -1.19 -0.20
C LEU A 139 -12.76 -2.19 0.49
N GLY A 140 -12.65 -3.43 -0.01
CA GLY A 140 -11.69 -4.42 0.48
C GLY A 140 -10.23 -4.00 0.28
N PHE A 141 -9.90 -3.37 -0.85
CA PHE A 141 -8.56 -2.84 -1.11
C PHE A 141 -8.25 -1.63 -0.22
N LEU A 142 -9.18 -0.67 -0.11
CA LEU A 142 -9.09 0.46 0.82
C LEU A 142 -8.91 -0.03 2.26
N ASN A 143 -9.66 -1.06 2.63
CA ASN A 143 -9.57 -1.65 3.95
C ASN A 143 -8.15 -2.13 4.25
N ASN A 144 -7.50 -2.79 3.29
CA ASN A 144 -6.12 -3.24 3.44
C ASN A 144 -5.09 -2.11 3.43
N TRP A 145 -5.22 -1.16 2.49
CA TRP A 145 -4.29 -0.04 2.36
C TRP A 145 -4.28 0.87 3.58
N LEU A 146 -5.46 1.23 4.07
CA LEU A 146 -5.60 2.12 5.22
C LEU A 146 -5.51 1.36 6.55
N GLY A 147 -5.93 0.10 6.60
CA GLY A 147 -5.98 -0.67 7.85
C GLY A 147 -4.63 -1.28 8.24
N SER A 148 -3.75 -1.55 7.27
CA SER A 148 -2.37 -2.00 7.52
C SER A 148 -1.43 -1.51 6.41
N PRO A 149 -1.11 -0.21 6.37
CA PRO A 149 -0.28 0.37 5.31
C PRO A 149 1.11 -0.25 5.22
N GLN A 150 1.69 -0.69 6.33
CA GLN A 150 2.97 -1.41 6.37
C GLN A 150 2.90 -2.74 5.62
N THR A 151 1.78 -3.46 5.67
CA THR A 151 1.56 -4.67 4.87
C THR A 151 1.53 -4.33 3.38
N ALA A 152 0.80 -3.28 3.02
CA ALA A 152 0.69 -2.87 1.63
C ALA A 152 2.03 -2.38 1.06
N LEU A 153 2.79 -1.60 1.84
CA LEU A 153 4.16 -1.20 1.51
C LEU A 153 5.08 -2.40 1.37
N THR A 154 4.97 -3.41 2.25
CA THR A 154 5.80 -4.63 2.18
C THR A 154 5.61 -5.34 0.84
N ALA A 155 4.36 -5.55 0.43
CA ALA A 155 4.04 -6.19 -0.84
C ALA A 155 4.57 -5.36 -2.03
N THR A 156 4.37 -4.04 -1.98
CA THR A 156 4.80 -3.12 -3.04
C THR A 156 6.33 -3.06 -3.17
N PHE A 157 7.06 -2.91 -2.06
CA PHE A 157 8.52 -2.93 -2.07
C PHE A 157 9.07 -4.27 -2.51
N PHE A 158 8.45 -5.37 -2.10
CA PHE A 158 8.89 -6.69 -2.52
C PHE A 158 8.71 -6.91 -4.02
N ASN A 159 7.60 -6.43 -4.62
CA ASN A 159 7.42 -6.46 -6.06
C ASN A 159 8.49 -5.63 -6.79
N ILE A 160 8.78 -4.41 -6.33
CA ILE A 160 9.85 -3.57 -6.90
C ILE A 160 11.21 -4.26 -6.78
N HIS A 161 11.48 -4.92 -5.65
CA HIS A 161 12.68 -5.71 -5.44
C HIS A 161 12.77 -6.88 -6.43
N GLN A 162 11.67 -7.62 -6.64
CA GLN A 162 11.60 -8.70 -7.63
C GLN A 162 11.85 -8.20 -9.04
N MET A 163 11.25 -7.08 -9.45
CA MET A 163 11.51 -6.46 -10.76
C MET A 163 13.00 -6.13 -10.93
N ARG A 164 13.65 -5.61 -9.89
CA ARG A 164 15.08 -5.30 -9.93
C ARG A 164 15.96 -6.55 -10.05
N LYS A 165 15.55 -7.65 -9.41
CA LYS A 165 16.22 -8.94 -9.53
C LYS A 165 16.03 -9.56 -10.91
N CYS A 166 14.80 -9.49 -11.44
CA CYS A 166 14.46 -9.88 -12.81
C CYS A 166 15.33 -9.14 -13.83
N LEU A 167 15.49 -7.81 -13.69
CA LEU A 167 16.41 -7.03 -14.53
C LEU A 167 17.85 -7.55 -14.47
N GLY A 168 18.35 -7.82 -13.25
CA GLY A 168 19.73 -8.24 -13.04
C GLY A 168 20.08 -9.57 -13.72
N GLU A 169 19.10 -10.44 -13.95
CA GLU A 169 19.24 -11.71 -14.67
C GLU A 169 19.08 -11.57 -16.21
N THR A 170 18.73 -10.38 -16.71
CA THR A 170 18.74 -10.10 -18.15
C THR A 170 20.14 -9.75 -18.67
N GLU A 171 20.99 -9.20 -17.80
CA GLU A 171 22.35 -8.78 -18.14
C GLU A 171 23.24 -10.02 -18.42
N PRO A 172 24.06 -10.02 -19.47
CA PRO A 172 24.95 -11.13 -19.79
C PRO A 172 26.00 -11.32 -18.69
N LYS A 173 25.95 -12.46 -17.99
CA LYS A 173 26.84 -12.79 -16.86
C LYS A 173 27.21 -14.27 -16.85
N GLY A 174 28.42 -14.60 -16.41
CA GLY A 174 28.86 -15.99 -16.20
C GLY A 174 29.25 -16.70 -17.49
N SER A 175 28.77 -17.94 -17.69
CA SER A 175 29.01 -18.75 -18.89
C SER A 175 27.71 -19.33 -19.48
N GLY A 176 27.77 -19.92 -20.67
CA GLY A 176 26.61 -20.56 -21.33
C GLY A 176 25.49 -19.58 -21.70
N ILE A 177 24.23 -20.02 -21.57
CA ILE A 177 23.02 -19.22 -21.87
C ILE A 177 23.00 -17.92 -21.07
N SER A 178 23.53 -17.90 -19.85
CA SER A 178 23.57 -16.72 -18.99
C SER A 178 24.48 -15.61 -19.57
N ALA A 179 25.58 -15.96 -20.25
CA ALA A 179 26.54 -15.00 -20.83
C ALA A 179 26.16 -14.48 -22.22
N ARG A 180 25.19 -15.11 -22.88
CA ARG A 180 24.76 -14.78 -24.24
C ARG A 180 24.05 -13.41 -24.30
N ALA A 181 24.69 -12.46 -24.98
CA ALA A 181 24.17 -11.11 -25.23
C ALA A 181 23.08 -11.10 -26.31
N ASP A 182 23.11 -12.03 -27.25
CA ASP A 182 22.09 -12.19 -28.29
C ASP A 182 20.72 -12.56 -27.74
N LEU A 183 20.68 -13.17 -26.54
CA LEU A 183 19.43 -13.54 -25.86
C LEU A 183 18.91 -12.44 -24.91
N GLU A 184 19.57 -11.28 -24.83
CA GLU A 184 19.23 -10.24 -23.86
C GLU A 184 17.79 -9.72 -24.03
N THR A 185 17.34 -9.49 -25.27
CA THR A 185 15.97 -9.03 -25.58
C THR A 185 14.94 -10.06 -25.14
N THR A 186 15.10 -11.31 -25.54
CA THR A 186 14.18 -12.40 -25.20
C THR A 186 14.18 -12.65 -23.68
N LYS A 187 15.34 -12.53 -23.00
CA LYS A 187 15.43 -12.60 -21.52
C LYS A 187 14.64 -11.48 -20.87
N ARG A 188 14.76 -10.25 -21.37
CA ARG A 188 13.97 -9.10 -20.88
C ARG A 188 12.48 -9.34 -21.02
N ASP A 189 12.04 -9.96 -22.11
CA ASP A 189 10.64 -10.33 -22.31
C ASP A 189 10.19 -11.36 -21.25
N ALA A 190 10.91 -12.49 -21.10
CA ALA A 190 10.57 -13.52 -20.10
C ALA A 190 10.53 -12.96 -18.68
N TYR A 191 11.56 -12.25 -18.26
CA TYR A 191 11.63 -11.73 -16.90
C TYR A 191 10.66 -10.58 -16.65
N TYR A 192 10.31 -9.80 -17.67
CA TYR A 192 9.22 -8.83 -17.56
C TYR A 192 7.87 -9.55 -17.37
N VAL A 193 7.54 -10.51 -18.23
CA VAL A 193 6.31 -11.33 -18.13
C VAL A 193 6.21 -12.01 -16.76
N LEU A 194 7.30 -12.62 -16.28
CA LEU A 194 7.37 -13.24 -14.96
C LEU A 194 7.10 -12.23 -13.84
N SER A 195 7.69 -11.03 -13.90
CA SER A 195 7.46 -9.98 -12.91
C SER A 195 6.01 -9.49 -12.89
N CYS A 196 5.36 -9.43 -14.06
CA CYS A 196 3.95 -9.08 -14.18
C CYS A 196 3.06 -10.17 -13.57
N LEU A 197 3.33 -11.43 -13.92
CA LEU A 197 2.57 -12.59 -13.46
C LEU A 197 2.72 -12.81 -11.95
N GLY A 198 3.88 -12.49 -11.39
CA GLY A 198 4.14 -12.51 -9.94
C GLY A 198 3.21 -11.61 -9.10
N GLN A 199 2.49 -10.68 -9.72
CA GLN A 199 1.49 -9.83 -9.06
C GLN A 199 0.08 -10.47 -9.01
N PHE A 200 -0.10 -11.63 -9.63
CA PHE A 200 -1.36 -12.37 -9.62
C PHE A 200 -1.27 -13.57 -8.69
N ARG A 201 -2.40 -13.89 -8.05
CA ARG A 201 -2.45 -15.05 -7.19
C ARG A 201 -2.39 -16.32 -8.02
N LEU A 202 -1.51 -17.22 -7.58
CA LEU A 202 -1.41 -18.55 -8.13
C LEU A 202 -2.70 -19.35 -7.86
N PRO A 203 -3.11 -20.21 -8.80
CA PRO A 203 -4.11 -21.23 -8.53
C PRO A 203 -3.58 -22.21 -7.47
N SER A 204 -4.44 -23.12 -7.01
CA SER A 204 -4.06 -24.19 -6.07
C SER A 204 -2.63 -24.69 -6.31
N GLN A 205 -1.80 -24.73 -5.26
CA GLN A 205 -0.38 -25.14 -5.30
C GLN A 205 -0.16 -26.59 -5.79
N ASP A 206 -1.24 -27.32 -6.06
CA ASP A 206 -1.23 -28.67 -6.58
C ASP A 206 -1.40 -28.75 -8.11
N ASN A 207 -1.64 -27.61 -8.79
CA ASN A 207 -1.73 -27.58 -10.26
C ASN A 207 -0.33 -27.65 -10.90
N PHE A 208 0.23 -28.85 -10.96
CA PHE A 208 1.56 -29.13 -11.52
C PHE A 208 1.70 -28.69 -12.98
N ASP A 209 0.62 -28.80 -13.76
CA ASP A 209 0.64 -28.47 -15.17
C ASP A 209 0.88 -26.96 -15.40
N PHE A 210 0.34 -26.09 -14.54
CA PHE A 210 0.53 -24.64 -14.65
C PHE A 210 2.00 -24.23 -14.60
N LEU A 211 2.76 -24.70 -13.60
CA LEU A 211 4.17 -24.30 -13.44
C LEU A 211 5.03 -24.82 -14.59
N ASN A 212 4.73 -26.02 -15.11
CA ASN A 212 5.42 -26.57 -16.27
C ASN A 212 5.13 -25.78 -17.54
N VAL A 213 3.86 -25.45 -17.81
CA VAL A 213 3.47 -24.61 -18.95
C VAL A 213 4.13 -23.24 -18.84
N LEU A 214 4.12 -22.63 -17.64
CA LEU A 214 4.73 -21.32 -17.41
C LEU A 214 6.25 -21.36 -17.64
N ALA A 215 6.95 -22.33 -17.03
CA ALA A 215 8.39 -22.47 -17.20
C ALA A 215 8.75 -22.75 -18.67
N TYR A 216 7.95 -23.57 -19.37
CA TYR A 216 8.12 -23.80 -20.79
C TYR A 216 7.96 -22.50 -21.60
N GLY A 217 6.87 -21.76 -21.44
CA GLY A 217 6.63 -20.52 -22.19
C GLY A 217 7.65 -19.42 -21.92
N LEU A 218 8.16 -19.32 -20.69
CA LEU A 218 9.17 -18.32 -20.34
C LEU A 218 10.56 -18.69 -20.84
N TYR A 219 10.93 -19.98 -20.76
CA TYR A 219 12.33 -20.39 -20.87
C TYR A 219 12.68 -21.23 -22.09
N ARG A 220 11.70 -21.89 -22.74
CA ARG A 220 11.93 -22.62 -24.01
C ARG A 220 12.59 -21.77 -25.10
N PRO A 221 12.32 -20.45 -25.23
CA PRO A 221 13.01 -19.60 -26.21
C PRO A 221 14.54 -19.55 -26.03
N PHE A 222 15.05 -19.75 -24.80
CA PHE A 222 16.49 -19.68 -24.50
C PHE A 222 17.21 -21.02 -24.63
N VAL A 223 16.47 -22.11 -24.53
CA VAL A 223 17.05 -23.45 -24.46
C VAL A 223 17.16 -24.01 -25.88
N SER A 224 18.40 -24.08 -26.38
CA SER A 224 18.73 -24.98 -27.48
C SER A 224 18.99 -26.37 -26.92
N ARG A 225 18.43 -27.42 -27.52
CA ARG A 225 18.90 -28.79 -27.23
C ARG A 225 20.34 -28.88 -27.76
N ASP A 226 21.27 -29.37 -26.96
CA ASP A 226 22.69 -29.62 -27.32
C ASP A 226 22.87 -30.73 -28.39
N ARG A 227 21.91 -30.92 -29.31
CA ARG A 227 21.99 -31.95 -30.35
C ARG A 227 22.64 -31.39 -31.61
N MET A 228 23.46 -32.23 -32.24
CA MET A 228 24.13 -31.93 -33.52
C MET A 228 23.15 -31.54 -34.64
N GLU A 229 21.88 -31.97 -34.59
CA GLU A 229 20.80 -31.42 -35.43
C GLU A 229 19.46 -31.46 -34.68
N PRO A 230 18.80 -30.31 -34.42
CA PRO A 230 17.45 -30.30 -33.88
C PRO A 230 16.44 -30.76 -34.93
N ALA A 231 15.51 -31.63 -34.55
CA ALA A 231 14.37 -31.95 -35.42
C ALA A 231 13.61 -30.67 -35.78
N GLU A 232 13.19 -30.52 -37.04
CA GLU A 232 12.54 -29.33 -37.59
C GLU A 232 11.36 -28.84 -36.71
N GLY A 233 10.56 -29.77 -36.19
CA GLY A 233 9.46 -29.47 -35.26
C GLY A 233 9.90 -28.86 -33.92
N CYS A 234 11.08 -29.21 -33.39
CA CYS A 234 11.61 -28.61 -32.16
C CYS A 234 12.08 -27.17 -32.36
N GLU A 235 12.65 -26.85 -33.53
CA GLU A 235 13.04 -25.47 -33.84
C GLU A 235 11.81 -24.61 -34.10
N GLN A 236 10.78 -25.17 -34.74
CA GLN A 236 9.50 -24.48 -34.94
C GLN A 236 8.75 -24.24 -33.62
N ALA A 237 8.74 -25.21 -32.70
CA ALA A 237 8.17 -25.02 -31.36
C ALA A 237 8.88 -23.91 -30.57
N LYS A 238 10.22 -23.82 -30.71
CA LYS A 238 11.01 -22.74 -30.12
C LYS A 238 10.60 -21.38 -30.68
N ARG A 239 10.48 -21.25 -32.01
CA ARG A 239 10.02 -20.02 -32.68
C ARG A 239 8.62 -19.62 -32.24
N TYR A 240 7.70 -20.56 -32.13
CA TYR A 240 6.35 -20.29 -31.62
C TYR A 240 6.38 -19.77 -30.17
N ALA A 241 7.14 -20.42 -29.28
CA ALA A 241 7.27 -19.97 -27.90
C ALA A 241 7.89 -18.56 -27.80
N GLU A 242 8.89 -18.26 -28.63
CA GLU A 242 9.54 -16.95 -28.70
C GLU A 242 8.58 -15.86 -29.18
N GLN A 243 7.84 -16.10 -30.27
CA GLN A 243 6.85 -15.16 -30.79
C GLN A 243 5.73 -14.89 -29.77
N LEU A 244 5.19 -15.95 -29.15
CA LEU A 244 4.17 -15.80 -28.10
C LEU A 244 4.68 -15.00 -26.90
N LEU A 245 5.93 -15.23 -26.48
CA LEU A 245 6.53 -14.51 -25.37
C LEU A 245 6.74 -13.03 -25.70
N HIS A 246 7.27 -12.74 -26.89
CA HIS A 246 7.52 -11.38 -27.34
C HIS A 246 6.23 -10.56 -27.41
N GLU A 247 5.18 -11.12 -28.04
CA GLU A 247 3.87 -10.49 -28.14
C GLU A 247 3.24 -10.25 -26.76
N MET A 248 3.32 -11.24 -25.86
CA MET A 248 2.86 -11.08 -24.48
C MET A 248 3.61 -9.93 -23.78
N ALA A 249 4.94 -9.90 -23.85
CA ALA A 249 5.74 -8.85 -23.23
C ALA A 249 5.42 -7.47 -23.81
N PHE A 250 5.30 -7.35 -25.13
CA PHE A 250 4.91 -6.12 -25.82
C PHE A 250 3.55 -5.62 -25.35
N HIS A 251 2.53 -6.48 -25.34
CA HIS A 251 1.19 -6.12 -24.89
C HIS A 251 1.15 -5.72 -23.41
N LEU A 252 1.90 -6.39 -22.53
CA LEU A 252 2.00 -6.00 -21.13
C LEU A 252 2.66 -4.62 -20.96
N ARG A 253 3.70 -4.30 -21.76
CA ARG A 253 4.34 -2.97 -21.75
C ARG A 253 3.37 -1.90 -22.25
N MET A 254 2.60 -2.18 -23.29
CA MET A 254 1.57 -1.27 -23.82
C MET A 254 0.42 -1.06 -22.84
N LEU A 255 0.03 -2.10 -22.10
CA LEU A 255 -0.96 -2.02 -21.03
C LEU A 255 -0.43 -1.33 -19.78
N ARG A 256 0.85 -0.95 -19.71
CA ARG A 256 1.37 -0.20 -18.57
C ARG A 256 0.86 1.24 -18.55
N ARG A 257 0.30 1.66 -17.43
CA ARG A 257 -0.41 2.94 -17.30
C ARG A 257 0.55 4.13 -17.29
N ARG A 258 0.39 5.07 -18.25
CA ARG A 258 1.27 6.23 -18.49
C ARG A 258 1.03 7.46 -17.58
N GLY A 259 0.09 7.41 -16.63
CA GLY A 259 -0.26 8.55 -15.77
C GLY A 259 0.56 8.67 -14.49
N VAL A 260 1.89 8.80 -14.60
CA VAL A 260 2.79 8.96 -13.44
C VAL A 260 2.90 10.44 -13.02
N TYR A 261 2.85 11.37 -13.99
CA TYR A 261 2.96 12.81 -13.75
C TYR A 261 1.87 13.40 -12.83
N PRO A 262 0.55 13.11 -13.01
CA PRO A 262 -0.47 13.71 -12.14
C PRO A 262 -0.32 13.29 -10.67
N ALA A 263 0.16 12.08 -10.43
CA ALA A 263 0.40 11.61 -9.07
C ALA A 263 1.60 12.28 -8.41
N PHE A 264 2.68 12.51 -9.16
CA PHE A 264 3.79 13.31 -8.67
C PHE A 264 3.37 14.71 -8.28
N LEU A 265 2.50 15.36 -9.06
CA LEU A 265 1.95 16.66 -8.72
C LEU A 265 1.15 16.62 -7.40
N ASN A 266 0.28 15.62 -7.20
CA ASN A 266 -0.48 15.46 -5.96
C ASN A 266 0.42 15.23 -4.74
N ILE A 267 1.48 14.43 -4.89
CA ILE A 267 2.45 14.18 -3.81
C ILE A 267 3.24 15.44 -3.50
N LEU A 268 3.66 16.20 -4.52
CA LEU A 268 4.33 17.48 -4.35
C LEU A 268 3.44 18.47 -3.58
N MET A 269 2.15 18.54 -3.93
CA MET A 269 1.18 19.36 -3.20
C MET A 269 1.04 18.95 -1.73
N PHE A 270 1.02 17.65 -1.43
CA PHE A 270 1.04 17.16 -0.04
C PHE A 270 2.32 17.61 0.69
N CYS A 271 3.48 17.57 0.04
CA CYS A 271 4.75 18.00 0.64
C CYS A 271 4.77 19.51 0.91
N ILE A 272 4.22 20.31 0.00
CA ILE A 272 4.06 21.76 0.20
C ILE A 272 3.12 22.01 1.39
N ALA A 273 1.98 21.34 1.45
CA ALA A 273 1.04 21.47 2.57
C ALA A 273 1.68 21.07 3.92
N TYR A 274 2.49 20.02 3.92
CA TYR A 274 3.27 19.61 5.09
C TYR A 274 4.26 20.70 5.52
N ALA A 275 5.06 21.22 4.58
CA ALA A 275 6.05 22.26 4.86
C ALA A 275 5.39 23.56 5.38
N VAL A 276 4.30 23.99 4.76
CA VAL A 276 3.51 25.15 5.21
C VAL A 276 2.96 24.90 6.60
N SER A 277 2.41 23.71 6.87
CA SER A 277 1.86 23.37 8.19
C SER A 277 2.93 23.38 9.29
N VAL A 278 4.14 22.91 8.98
CA VAL A 278 5.30 23.03 9.87
C VAL A 278 5.61 24.50 10.14
N VAL A 279 5.76 25.31 9.08
CA VAL A 279 6.06 26.76 9.25
C VAL A 279 4.98 27.45 10.07
N VAL A 280 3.70 27.22 9.80
CA VAL A 280 2.58 27.82 10.55
C VAL A 280 2.59 27.37 12.01
N ALA A 281 2.92 26.11 12.30
CA ALA A 281 3.05 25.62 13.67
C ALA A 281 4.18 26.32 14.45
N PHE A 282 5.22 26.82 13.76
CA PHE A 282 6.40 27.45 14.40
C PHE A 282 6.45 28.99 14.31
N ALA A 283 5.86 29.62 13.29
CA ALA A 283 6.15 31.01 12.92
C ALA A 283 5.38 32.06 13.70
N THR A 284 4.04 31.98 13.83
CA THR A 284 3.29 33.16 14.34
C THR A 284 1.93 32.91 15.01
N GLU A 285 1.23 31.80 14.73
CA GLU A 285 -0.10 31.52 15.34
C GLU A 285 -0.12 30.20 16.09
N GLY A 286 0.81 30.04 17.05
CA GLY A 286 0.78 28.92 17.98
C GLY A 286 -0.51 28.93 18.79
N ASN A 287 -1.60 28.42 18.25
CA ASN A 287 -2.71 27.95 19.04
C ASN A 287 -2.52 26.44 19.15
N ARG A 288 -2.81 25.86 20.31
CA ARG A 288 -2.65 24.41 20.58
C ARG A 288 -3.24 23.54 19.46
N THR A 289 -4.27 24.04 18.79
CA THR A 289 -4.92 23.44 17.61
C THR A 289 -4.01 23.24 16.39
N THR A 290 -3.03 24.11 16.13
CA THR A 290 -2.14 24.01 14.96
C THR A 290 -1.14 22.87 15.11
N ALA A 291 -0.56 22.67 16.29
CA ALA A 291 0.31 21.53 16.60
C ALA A 291 -0.43 20.19 16.43
N HIS A 292 -1.72 20.15 16.77
CA HIS A 292 -2.55 18.98 16.57
C HIS A 292 -2.90 18.72 15.10
N ALA A 293 -3.15 19.77 14.31
CA ALA A 293 -3.32 19.65 12.87
C ALA A 293 -2.03 19.13 12.19
N MET A 294 -0.86 19.60 12.63
CA MET A 294 0.44 19.07 12.21
C MET A 294 0.59 17.59 12.57
N ALA A 295 0.26 17.19 13.80
CA ALA A 295 0.33 15.80 14.23
C ALA A 295 -0.57 14.88 13.36
N PHE A 296 -1.76 15.35 12.98
CA PHE A 296 -2.64 14.64 12.05
C PHE A 296 -2.02 14.50 10.65
N GLY A 297 -1.38 15.56 10.14
CA GLY A 297 -0.63 15.50 8.89
C GLY A 297 0.50 14.48 8.90
N ILE A 298 1.29 14.47 9.98
CA ILE A 298 2.37 13.49 10.21
C ILE A 298 1.80 12.07 10.30
N LEU A 299 0.67 11.87 10.98
CA LEU A 299 0.02 10.55 11.06
C LEU A 299 -0.27 9.96 9.67
N LEU A 300 -0.49 10.80 8.65
CA LEU A 300 -0.93 10.40 7.31
C LEU A 300 0.17 10.50 6.24
N SER A 301 1.38 10.92 6.59
CA SER A 301 2.50 11.08 5.65
C SER A 301 2.94 9.76 4.99
N TRP A 302 2.62 8.61 5.58
CA TRP A 302 2.83 7.30 4.94
C TRP A 302 1.93 7.07 3.72
N LEU A 303 0.79 7.76 3.59
CA LEU A 303 -0.14 7.56 2.48
C LEU A 303 0.45 8.05 1.14
N PRO A 304 1.00 9.27 1.03
CA PRO A 304 1.74 9.69 -0.15
C PRO A 304 2.83 8.70 -0.55
N LEU A 305 3.55 8.11 0.42
CA LEU A 305 4.57 7.10 0.16
C LEU A 305 3.97 5.83 -0.45
N LEU A 306 2.89 5.32 0.15
CA LEU A 306 2.18 4.14 -0.37
C LEU A 306 1.70 4.39 -1.81
N VAL A 307 1.08 5.54 -2.07
CA VAL A 307 0.62 5.92 -3.41
C VAL A 307 1.79 6.00 -4.39
N LEU A 308 2.88 6.65 -3.99
CA LEU A 308 4.07 6.83 -4.80
C LEU A 308 4.67 5.49 -5.23
N PHE A 309 4.89 4.58 -4.27
CA PHE A 309 5.47 3.28 -4.56
C PHE A 309 4.49 2.35 -5.28
N ALA A 310 3.19 2.40 -4.99
CA ALA A 310 2.18 1.65 -5.73
C ALA A 310 2.12 2.08 -7.20
N ILE A 311 2.38 3.36 -7.47
CA ILE A 311 2.47 3.90 -8.83
C ILE A 311 3.75 3.45 -9.53
N ILE A 312 4.88 3.35 -8.82
CA ILE A 312 6.12 2.80 -9.37
C ILE A 312 5.97 1.30 -9.67
N ASP A 313 5.31 0.56 -8.79
CA ASP A 313 4.97 -0.87 -8.93
C ASP A 313 3.98 -1.15 -10.07
N ARG A 314 3.53 -0.12 -10.82
CA ARG A 314 2.53 -0.25 -11.87
C ARG A 314 2.91 -1.29 -12.93
N ASN A 315 2.13 -2.35 -12.89
CA ASN A 315 1.70 -3.17 -14.00
C ASN A 315 0.18 -2.95 -14.23
N PRO A 316 -0.45 -3.65 -15.18
CA PRO A 316 -1.33 -3.13 -16.25
C PRO A 316 -2.52 -2.24 -15.82
N VAL A 317 -2.96 -1.37 -16.74
CA VAL A 317 -4.16 -0.49 -16.64
C VAL A 317 -5.41 -1.25 -16.21
N SER A 318 -5.50 -2.53 -16.57
CA SER A 318 -6.58 -3.44 -16.22
C SER A 318 -6.01 -4.78 -15.79
N ALA A 319 -6.16 -5.10 -14.50
CA ALA A 319 -5.78 -6.41 -13.96
C ALA A 319 -6.56 -7.55 -14.61
N ASP A 320 -7.87 -7.38 -14.83
CA ASP A 320 -8.72 -8.39 -15.46
C ASP A 320 -8.34 -8.65 -16.93
N ARG A 321 -8.04 -7.61 -17.70
CA ARG A 321 -7.59 -7.77 -19.09
C ARG A 321 -6.29 -8.56 -19.14
N CYS A 322 -5.33 -8.25 -18.27
CA CYS A 322 -4.08 -9.00 -18.23
C CYS A 322 -4.26 -10.42 -17.72
N ARG A 323 -5.15 -10.65 -16.75
CA ARG A 323 -5.51 -12.00 -16.33
C ARG A 323 -6.01 -12.84 -17.51
N LYS A 324 -6.92 -12.29 -18.32
CA LYS A 324 -7.41 -12.93 -19.55
C LYS A 324 -6.29 -13.16 -20.56
N LEU A 325 -5.48 -12.14 -20.79
CA LEU A 325 -4.33 -12.20 -21.71
C LEU A 325 -3.36 -13.32 -21.31
N PHE A 326 -3.01 -13.41 -20.03
CA PHE A 326 -2.14 -14.48 -19.52
C PHE A 326 -2.77 -15.85 -19.65
N ALA A 327 -4.07 -15.99 -19.36
CA ALA A 327 -4.76 -17.27 -19.48
C ALA A 327 -4.75 -17.77 -20.93
N ARG A 328 -4.99 -16.89 -21.90
CA ARG A 328 -4.95 -17.21 -23.34
C ARG A 328 -3.52 -17.51 -23.82
N TRP A 329 -2.54 -16.74 -23.36
CA TRP A 329 -1.13 -17.02 -23.66
C TRP A 329 -0.69 -18.38 -23.12
N LEU A 330 -1.00 -18.70 -21.86
CA LEU A 330 -0.69 -20.00 -21.27
C LEU A 330 -1.37 -21.16 -22.01
N PHE A 331 -2.57 -20.94 -22.56
CA PHE A 331 -3.21 -21.93 -23.43
C PHE A 331 -2.39 -22.20 -24.69
N ASN A 332 -1.98 -21.15 -25.40
CA ASN A 332 -1.18 -21.30 -26.62
C ASN A 332 0.19 -21.91 -26.31
N VAL A 333 0.82 -21.51 -25.22
CA VAL A 333 2.07 -22.10 -24.74
C VAL A 333 1.90 -23.60 -24.45
N LYS A 334 0.81 -23.99 -23.79
CA LYS A 334 0.48 -25.40 -23.56
C LYS A 334 0.27 -26.15 -24.87
N ALA A 335 -0.47 -25.58 -25.82
CA ALA A 335 -0.69 -26.19 -27.13
C ALA A 335 0.62 -26.42 -27.89
N VAL A 336 1.56 -25.47 -27.83
CA VAL A 336 2.90 -25.61 -28.42
C VAL A 336 3.72 -26.70 -27.72
N ARG A 337 3.68 -26.77 -26.38
CA ARG A 337 4.36 -27.83 -25.61
C ARG A 337 3.82 -29.21 -25.95
N ASP A 338 2.51 -29.38 -25.87
CA ASP A 338 1.83 -30.66 -26.12
C ASP A 338 1.98 -31.09 -27.60
N TRP A 339 2.19 -30.14 -28.52
CA TRP A 339 2.58 -30.39 -29.92
C TRP A 339 4.05 -30.81 -30.04
N GLU A 340 4.98 -30.15 -29.36
CA GLU A 340 6.40 -30.53 -29.34
C GLU A 340 6.62 -31.95 -28.77
N GLU A 341 5.86 -32.35 -27.75
CA GLU A 341 5.94 -33.68 -27.14
C GLU A 341 5.62 -34.82 -28.12
N GLN A 342 4.90 -34.53 -29.21
CA GLN A 342 4.60 -35.48 -30.28
C GLN A 342 5.82 -35.77 -31.18
N PHE A 343 6.94 -35.07 -30.97
CA PHE A 343 8.22 -35.29 -31.63
C PHE A 343 9.24 -35.93 -30.65
N PRO A 344 9.08 -37.22 -30.27
CA PRO A 344 10.00 -37.86 -29.35
C PRO A 344 11.42 -37.89 -29.91
N ALA A 345 12.37 -37.64 -29.01
CA ALA A 345 13.79 -37.65 -29.27
C ALA A 345 14.24 -39.01 -29.86
N GLY A 346 14.59 -39.05 -31.14
CA GLY A 346 15.11 -40.25 -31.82
C GLY A 346 14.13 -40.97 -32.75
N ALA A 347 12.88 -40.48 -32.87
CA ALA A 347 11.85 -41.10 -33.70
C ALA A 347 11.88 -40.72 -35.20
N GLN A 348 12.86 -39.91 -35.61
CA GLN A 348 12.97 -39.40 -36.98
C GLN A 348 13.22 -40.52 -38.01
N GLN A 349 13.71 -41.68 -37.55
CA GLN A 349 14.11 -42.79 -38.43
C GLN A 349 13.03 -43.89 -38.62
N TYR A 350 11.96 -43.92 -37.81
CA TYR A 350 10.97 -45.02 -37.85
C TYR A 350 9.53 -44.61 -38.20
N LEU A 351 9.21 -43.31 -38.24
CA LEU A 351 7.82 -42.83 -38.36
C LEU A 351 7.50 -42.06 -39.66
N ALA A 352 8.39 -42.10 -40.66
CA ALA A 352 8.15 -41.52 -41.98
C ALA A 352 7.07 -42.28 -42.80
N SER A 353 6.45 -43.33 -42.25
CA SER A 353 5.58 -44.27 -42.97
C SER A 353 4.09 -44.17 -42.65
N ALA A 354 3.61 -43.22 -41.83
CA ALA A 354 2.18 -43.01 -41.59
C ALA A 354 1.73 -41.62 -42.10
N PRO A 355 1.29 -41.49 -43.36
CA PRO A 355 0.74 -40.25 -43.89
C PRO A 355 -0.66 -40.03 -43.31
N GLY A 356 -0.85 -38.96 -42.51
CA GLY A 356 -2.18 -38.43 -42.19
C GLY A 356 -2.53 -38.20 -40.71
N THR A 357 -1.67 -38.50 -39.74
CA THR A 357 -2.06 -38.43 -38.30
C THR A 357 -1.43 -37.31 -37.48
N ARG A 358 -0.57 -36.45 -38.06
CA ARG A 358 0.06 -35.35 -37.31
C ARG A 358 -0.50 -33.97 -37.70
N PRO A 359 -0.92 -33.15 -36.73
CA PRO A 359 -1.34 -31.78 -37.02
C PRO A 359 -0.14 -30.92 -37.43
N ALA A 360 -0.29 -30.18 -38.54
CA ALA A 360 0.75 -29.31 -39.09
C ALA A 360 1.11 -28.12 -38.17
N ALA A 361 0.22 -27.77 -37.24
CA ALA A 361 0.39 -26.69 -36.28
C ALA A 361 -0.31 -27.05 -34.95
N PRO A 362 0.08 -26.43 -33.82
CA PRO A 362 -0.64 -26.58 -32.57
C PRO A 362 -2.06 -26.00 -32.67
N VAL A 363 -2.97 -26.50 -31.82
CA VAL A 363 -4.34 -26.00 -31.76
C VAL A 363 -4.36 -24.68 -30.99
N TRP A 364 -4.43 -23.57 -31.73
CA TRP A 364 -4.45 -22.23 -31.17
C TRP A 364 -5.76 -21.92 -30.45
N TRP A 365 -5.68 -21.00 -29.49
CA TRP A 365 -6.87 -20.40 -28.88
C TRP A 365 -7.72 -19.68 -29.93
N THR A 366 -9.04 -19.80 -29.85
CA THR A 366 -9.98 -19.02 -30.68
C THR A 366 -11.13 -18.47 -29.85
N GLN A 367 -11.73 -17.36 -30.30
CA GLN A 367 -12.87 -16.72 -29.61
C GLN A 367 -14.07 -17.65 -29.44
N ARG A 368 -14.22 -18.65 -30.32
CA ARG A 368 -15.29 -19.66 -30.24
C ARG A 368 -15.16 -20.55 -28.99
N LEU A 369 -13.94 -20.80 -28.50
CA LEU A 369 -13.74 -21.53 -27.25
C LEU A 369 -14.28 -20.77 -26.03
N ASP A 370 -14.28 -19.43 -26.05
CA ASP A 370 -14.84 -18.59 -24.97
C ASP A 370 -16.37 -18.68 -24.92
N SER A 371 -17.03 -18.95 -26.05
CA SER A 371 -18.50 -19.03 -26.14
C SER A 371 -19.05 -20.43 -25.89
N GLU A 372 -18.32 -21.48 -26.27
CA GLU A 372 -18.76 -22.89 -26.12
C GLU A 372 -18.44 -23.46 -24.73
N THR A 373 -17.42 -22.92 -24.06
CA THR A 373 -17.17 -23.19 -22.65
C THR A 373 -17.21 -21.87 -21.89
N PRO A 374 -18.11 -21.69 -20.91
CA PRO A 374 -18.12 -20.47 -20.10
C PRO A 374 -16.71 -20.23 -19.58
N PHE A 375 -16.14 -19.07 -19.92
CA PHE A 375 -14.77 -18.65 -19.60
C PHE A 375 -14.40 -18.90 -18.12
N ASP A 376 -15.41 -18.91 -17.24
CA ASP A 376 -15.34 -19.16 -15.80
C ASP A 376 -14.98 -20.62 -15.39
N GLN A 377 -15.04 -21.64 -16.27
CA GLN A 377 -14.88 -23.05 -15.81
C GLN A 377 -13.58 -23.77 -16.22
N LYS A 378 -12.81 -23.31 -17.23
CA LYS A 378 -11.56 -23.98 -17.65
C LYS A 378 -10.29 -23.13 -17.50
N PHE A 379 -10.34 -21.82 -17.76
CA PHE A 379 -9.13 -20.99 -17.88
C PHE A 379 -8.81 -20.13 -16.66
N ASP A 380 -9.80 -19.87 -15.79
CA ASP A 380 -9.60 -19.40 -14.42
C ASP A 380 -8.71 -20.36 -13.58
N ARG A 381 -8.46 -21.60 -14.05
CA ARG A 381 -7.53 -22.55 -13.42
C ARG A 381 -6.08 -22.08 -13.38
N PHE A 382 -5.66 -21.17 -14.26
CA PHE A 382 -4.24 -20.82 -14.35
C PHE A 382 -3.87 -19.60 -13.52
N ILE A 383 -4.77 -18.62 -13.35
CA ILE A 383 -4.44 -17.34 -12.68
C ILE A 383 -5.68 -16.80 -11.96
N GLU A 384 -5.56 -16.61 -10.64
CA GLU A 384 -6.60 -16.02 -9.79
C GLU A 384 -6.53 -14.47 -9.80
N GLY A 385 -7.22 -13.83 -8.86
CA GLY A 385 -7.27 -12.37 -8.74
C GLY A 385 -5.90 -11.72 -8.52
N PHE A 386 -5.81 -10.45 -8.93
CA PHE A 386 -4.62 -9.62 -8.76
C PHE A 386 -4.39 -9.26 -7.28
N VAL A 387 -3.16 -9.47 -6.81
CA VAL A 387 -2.76 -9.26 -5.40
C VAL A 387 -1.68 -8.20 -5.23
N GLY A 388 -1.12 -7.70 -6.34
CA GLY A 388 -0.09 -6.65 -6.33
C GLY A 388 -0.52 -5.37 -5.61
N GLN A 389 0.46 -4.51 -5.34
CA GLN A 389 0.27 -3.20 -4.68
C GLN A 389 -0.43 -3.29 -3.30
N GLY A 390 -0.30 -4.42 -2.59
CA GLY A 390 -0.88 -4.59 -1.26
C GLY A 390 -2.40 -4.77 -1.22
N ARG A 391 -3.04 -5.07 -2.34
CA ARG A 391 -4.50 -5.28 -2.42
C ARG A 391 -4.98 -6.50 -1.63
N GLN A 392 -4.12 -7.51 -1.48
CA GLN A 392 -4.39 -8.66 -0.62
C GLN A 392 -3.21 -8.90 0.33
N THR A 393 -3.52 -9.36 1.55
CA THR A 393 -2.50 -9.65 2.56
C THR A 393 -1.87 -11.03 2.33
N GLY A 394 -0.53 -11.07 2.44
CA GLY A 394 0.26 -12.29 2.34
C GLY A 394 1.39 -12.23 1.30
N TYR A 395 2.29 -13.21 1.40
CA TYR A 395 3.41 -13.40 0.51
C TYR A 395 2.96 -14.01 -0.83
N ASN A 396 3.31 -13.36 -1.95
CA ASN A 396 3.26 -13.95 -3.28
C ASN A 396 4.69 -14.10 -3.83
N GLY A 397 5.15 -15.34 -3.89
CA GLY A 397 6.55 -15.66 -4.15
C GLY A 397 6.87 -16.09 -5.57
N LEU A 398 5.90 -16.18 -6.49
CA LEU A 398 6.09 -16.84 -7.79
C LEU A 398 7.33 -16.37 -8.53
N ALA A 399 7.43 -15.06 -8.79
CA ALA A 399 8.54 -14.51 -9.56
C ALA A 399 9.87 -14.74 -8.83
N TYR A 400 9.91 -14.57 -7.51
CA TYR A 400 11.11 -14.80 -6.71
C TYR A 400 11.54 -16.28 -6.72
N ALA A 401 10.60 -17.20 -6.48
CA ALA A 401 10.85 -18.63 -6.48
C ALA A 401 11.35 -19.09 -7.85
N MET A 402 10.63 -18.76 -8.92
CA MET A 402 11.01 -19.18 -10.26
C MET A 402 12.35 -18.59 -10.69
N LEU A 403 12.60 -17.31 -10.40
CA LEU A 403 13.87 -16.64 -10.73
C LEU A 403 15.09 -17.33 -10.12
N ASN A 404 15.00 -17.77 -8.86
CA ASN A 404 16.11 -18.41 -8.18
C ASN A 404 16.35 -19.85 -8.63
N GLU A 405 15.35 -20.51 -9.22
CA GLU A 405 15.45 -21.91 -9.63
C GLU A 405 15.89 -22.10 -11.09
N VAL A 406 16.01 -21.02 -11.88
CA VAL A 406 16.42 -21.07 -13.30
C VAL A 406 17.82 -21.64 -13.48
N TYR A 407 18.78 -21.22 -12.66
CA TYR A 407 20.19 -21.58 -12.81
C TYR A 407 20.68 -22.45 -11.65
N GLU A 408 21.54 -23.42 -11.96
CA GLU A 408 22.31 -24.20 -11.01
C GLU A 408 23.71 -23.60 -10.82
N GLY A 409 24.17 -23.55 -9.57
CA GLY A 409 25.46 -22.97 -9.20
C GLY A 409 25.43 -21.45 -8.98
N HIS A 410 26.52 -20.94 -8.41
CA HIS A 410 26.76 -19.50 -8.25
C HIS A 410 27.86 -19.04 -9.24
N ASP A 411 27.82 -17.75 -9.60
CA ASP A 411 28.85 -17.06 -10.39
C ASP A 411 29.10 -17.62 -11.82
N ILE A 412 30.38 -17.85 -12.17
CA ILE A 412 30.84 -18.10 -13.54
C ILE A 412 30.41 -19.46 -14.13
N HIS A 413 29.97 -20.40 -13.30
CA HIS A 413 29.58 -21.76 -13.71
C HIS A 413 28.05 -21.99 -13.73
N ARG A 414 27.26 -20.91 -13.82
CA ARG A 414 25.80 -20.99 -13.87
C ARG A 414 25.30 -21.76 -15.09
N ARG A 415 24.74 -22.95 -14.86
CA ARG A 415 24.07 -23.76 -15.90
C ARG A 415 22.56 -23.64 -15.77
N MET A 416 21.87 -23.38 -16.88
CA MET A 416 20.41 -23.33 -16.88
C MET A 416 19.84 -24.73 -16.66
N ARG A 417 18.84 -24.85 -15.78
CA ARG A 417 18.15 -26.11 -15.52
C ARG A 417 17.11 -26.39 -16.62
N SER A 418 16.68 -27.64 -16.74
CA SER A 418 15.57 -28.00 -17.62
C SER A 418 14.27 -27.33 -17.16
N THR A 419 13.36 -27.03 -18.09
CA THR A 419 12.07 -26.36 -17.80
C THR A 419 11.26 -27.12 -16.74
N ASN A 420 11.26 -28.46 -16.80
CA ASN A 420 10.55 -29.32 -15.85
C ASN A 420 11.19 -29.23 -14.46
N THR A 421 12.54 -29.27 -14.38
CA THR A 421 13.26 -29.11 -13.12
C THR A 421 13.04 -27.72 -12.50
N ILE A 422 12.95 -26.67 -13.32
CA ILE A 422 12.62 -25.32 -12.85
C ILE A 422 11.22 -25.32 -12.22
N ALA A 423 10.22 -25.93 -12.88
CA ALA A 423 8.86 -26.02 -12.37
C ALA A 423 8.78 -26.81 -11.04
N ASP A 424 9.44 -27.97 -10.97
CA ASP A 424 9.52 -28.82 -9.77
C ASP A 424 10.10 -28.04 -8.58
N LYS A 425 11.29 -27.45 -8.76
CA LYS A 425 11.96 -26.73 -7.67
C LYS A 425 11.24 -25.44 -7.30
N THR A 426 10.61 -24.76 -8.26
CA THR A 426 9.75 -23.59 -7.97
C THR A 426 8.59 -23.98 -7.06
N ARG A 427 7.98 -25.16 -7.28
CA ARG A 427 6.91 -25.66 -6.42
C ARG A 427 7.38 -25.88 -4.99
N ASP A 428 8.54 -26.52 -4.83
CA ASP A 428 9.12 -26.77 -3.51
C ASP A 428 9.46 -25.46 -2.79
N ALA A 429 10.03 -24.49 -3.52
CA ALA A 429 10.30 -23.15 -3.00
C ALA A 429 9.02 -22.41 -2.58
N LEU A 430 7.92 -22.54 -3.34
CA LEU A 430 6.61 -21.93 -3.01
C LEU A 430 5.94 -22.55 -1.78
N ARG A 431 6.25 -23.81 -1.47
CA ARG A 431 5.82 -24.49 -0.24
C ARG A 431 6.71 -24.15 0.96
N GLY A 432 7.94 -23.69 0.69
CA GLY A 432 8.93 -23.29 1.67
C GLY A 432 8.62 -21.97 2.37
N ARG A 433 9.58 -21.54 3.21
CA ARG A 433 9.53 -20.24 3.89
C ARG A 433 9.83 -19.13 2.88
N GLY A 434 9.18 -17.97 3.06
CA GLY A 434 9.50 -16.78 2.28
C GLY A 434 10.98 -16.37 2.45
N PRO A 435 11.55 -15.64 1.48
CA PRO A 435 12.94 -15.23 1.53
C PRO A 435 13.21 -14.19 2.61
N SER A 436 14.43 -14.16 3.13
CA SER A 436 14.88 -13.16 4.09
C SER A 436 14.67 -11.72 3.61
N SER A 437 14.78 -11.48 2.29
CA SER A 437 14.53 -10.15 1.71
C SER A 437 13.09 -9.67 1.91
N TRP A 438 12.10 -10.58 1.91
CA TRP A 438 10.71 -10.22 2.19
C TRP A 438 10.53 -9.76 3.63
N TYR A 439 11.12 -10.47 4.61
CA TYR A 439 11.06 -10.10 6.02
C TYR A 439 11.80 -8.79 6.31
N TRP A 440 12.95 -8.56 5.68
CA TRP A 440 13.67 -7.28 5.80
C TRP A 440 12.84 -6.11 5.27
N LEU A 441 12.23 -6.26 4.09
CA LEU A 441 11.34 -5.24 3.56
C LEU A 441 10.10 -5.05 4.44
N ALA A 442 9.60 -6.11 5.07
CA ALA A 442 8.50 -6.02 6.03
C ALA A 442 8.86 -5.16 7.25
N LEU A 443 10.08 -5.30 7.78
CA LEU A 443 10.59 -4.49 8.89
C LEU A 443 10.81 -3.04 8.46
N VAL A 444 11.34 -2.79 7.26
CA VAL A 444 11.50 -1.43 6.73
C VAL A 444 10.14 -0.75 6.56
N SER A 445 9.16 -1.45 6.00
CA SER A 445 7.79 -0.93 5.85
C SER A 445 7.14 -0.65 7.21
N LEU A 446 7.36 -1.51 8.20
CA LEU A 446 6.88 -1.27 9.57
C LEU A 446 7.53 -0.01 10.15
N ALA A 447 8.86 0.10 10.06
CA ALA A 447 9.61 1.23 10.60
C ALA A 447 9.16 2.56 10.00
N ILE A 448 8.93 2.63 8.68
CA ILE A 448 8.41 3.82 8.01
C ILE A 448 7.07 4.22 8.63
N VAL A 449 6.08 3.31 8.66
CA VAL A 449 4.74 3.64 9.17
C VAL A 449 4.75 3.98 10.67
N TRP A 450 5.50 3.24 11.47
CA TRP A 450 5.57 3.45 12.92
C TRP A 450 6.35 4.69 13.31
N LEU A 451 7.31 5.13 12.50
CA LEU A 451 7.94 6.42 12.71
C LEU A 451 6.89 7.53 12.62
N GLU A 452 6.04 7.51 11.59
CA GLU A 452 4.98 8.51 11.40
C GLU A 452 3.92 8.48 12.53
N ILE A 453 3.41 7.29 12.86
CA ILE A 453 2.45 7.12 13.97
C ILE A 453 3.10 7.54 15.30
N GLY A 454 4.37 7.17 15.50
CA GLY A 454 5.15 7.52 16.68
C GLY A 454 5.36 9.02 16.83
N MET A 455 5.76 9.73 15.76
CA MET A 455 5.96 11.17 15.79
C MET A 455 4.64 11.93 15.97
N ALA A 456 3.56 11.50 15.31
CA ALA A 456 2.23 12.07 15.54
C ALA A 456 1.74 11.87 16.98
N THR A 457 1.97 10.68 17.53
CA THR A 457 1.66 10.36 18.94
C THR A 457 2.50 11.23 19.86
N MET A 458 3.79 11.36 19.60
CA MET A 458 4.74 12.12 20.40
C MET A 458 4.36 13.59 20.50
N ILE A 459 3.95 14.23 19.40
CA ILE A 459 3.41 15.60 19.44
C ILE A 459 2.16 15.64 20.31
N SER A 460 1.19 14.75 20.05
CA SER A 460 -0.09 14.77 20.77
C SER A 460 0.02 14.35 22.25
N TYR A 461 1.09 13.65 22.62
CA TYR A 461 1.36 13.20 23.98
C TYR A 461 2.06 14.28 24.81
N ASN A 462 2.79 15.17 24.14
CA ASN A 462 3.44 16.31 24.75
C ASN A 462 2.64 17.61 24.55
N THR A 463 1.44 17.55 23.96
CA THR A 463 0.60 18.74 23.69
C THR A 463 -0.88 18.42 23.89
N PRO A 464 -1.56 18.97 24.91
CA PRO A 464 -0.96 19.64 26.07
C PRO A 464 -0.16 18.59 26.88
N THR A 465 0.59 18.99 27.89
CA THR A 465 1.48 18.09 28.65
C THR A 465 0.75 17.10 29.58
N VAL A 466 -0.50 16.76 29.28
CA VAL A 466 -1.35 15.78 29.98
C VAL A 466 -1.07 14.32 29.58
N GLY A 467 -0.10 14.07 28.69
CA GLY A 467 0.32 12.71 28.35
C GLY A 467 -0.69 11.94 27.50
N LEU A 468 -1.12 10.77 27.99
CA LEU A 468 -1.97 9.86 27.22
C LEU A 468 -3.43 10.35 27.28
N ALA A 469 -3.85 11.01 26.21
CA ALA A 469 -5.16 11.62 26.03
C ALA A 469 -5.93 10.90 24.90
N CYS A 470 -7.17 11.32 24.62
CA CYS A 470 -7.94 10.75 23.50
C CYS A 470 -7.19 10.83 22.16
N ARG A 471 -6.48 11.94 21.90
CA ARG A 471 -5.71 12.14 20.66
C ARG A 471 -4.54 11.16 20.56
N SER A 472 -3.55 11.29 21.43
CA SER A 472 -2.35 10.42 21.46
C SER A 472 -2.72 8.95 21.61
N GLY A 473 -3.71 8.63 22.46
CA GLY A 473 -4.25 7.29 22.63
C GLY A 473 -4.88 6.73 21.34
N SER A 474 -5.68 7.52 20.62
CA SER A 474 -6.27 7.07 19.35
C SER A 474 -5.22 6.76 18.29
N TYR A 475 -4.15 7.56 18.20
CA TYR A 475 -3.06 7.33 17.25
C TYR A 475 -2.30 6.03 17.56
N LEU A 476 -2.01 5.79 18.85
CA LEU A 476 -1.42 4.52 19.31
C LEU A 476 -2.34 3.34 19.05
N LEU A 477 -3.64 3.46 19.33
CA LEU A 477 -4.62 2.40 19.07
C LEU A 477 -4.65 2.05 17.58
N TYR A 478 -4.67 3.03 16.69
CA TYR A 478 -4.55 2.81 15.25
C TYR A 478 -3.26 2.04 14.90
N GLY A 479 -2.12 2.49 15.44
CA GLY A 479 -0.84 1.80 15.28
C GLY A 479 -0.88 0.34 15.72
N ILE A 480 -1.37 0.07 16.92
CA ILE A 480 -1.49 -1.29 17.49
C ILE A 480 -2.36 -2.18 16.60
N PHE A 481 -3.56 -1.73 16.23
CA PHE A 481 -4.46 -2.53 15.40
C PHE A 481 -3.91 -2.75 13.99
N SER A 482 -3.16 -1.79 13.44
CA SER A 482 -2.53 -1.93 12.12
C SER A 482 -1.37 -2.95 12.10
N ILE A 483 -0.68 -3.16 13.25
CA ILE A 483 0.41 -4.14 13.38
C ILE A 483 -0.11 -5.57 13.27
N PHE A 484 -1.27 -5.90 13.84
CA PHE A 484 -1.69 -7.30 13.90
C PHE A 484 -1.81 -7.96 12.50
N PRO A 485 -2.44 -7.34 11.48
CA PRO A 485 -2.41 -7.85 10.10
C PRO A 485 -0.99 -8.07 9.55
N TRP A 486 -0.04 -7.20 9.89
CA TRP A 486 1.36 -7.32 9.51
C TRP A 486 2.03 -8.50 10.22
N ALA A 487 1.86 -8.61 11.54
CA ALA A 487 2.42 -9.67 12.37
C ALA A 487 1.90 -11.05 11.95
N LEU A 488 0.61 -11.15 11.60
CA LEU A 488 0.00 -12.38 11.10
C LEU A 488 0.73 -12.95 9.87
N GLN A 489 1.37 -12.12 9.04
CA GLN A 489 2.07 -12.60 7.85
C GLN A 489 3.40 -13.29 8.17
N TRP A 490 3.94 -13.11 9.36
CA TRP A 490 5.12 -13.85 9.82
C TRP A 490 4.81 -15.31 10.15
N LEU A 491 3.53 -15.62 10.39
CA LEU A 491 3.11 -16.99 10.63
C LEU A 491 3.33 -17.86 9.38
N PRO A 492 3.89 -19.08 9.54
CA PRO A 492 4.20 -19.94 8.41
C PRO A 492 2.95 -20.29 7.58
N THR A 493 3.09 -20.26 6.25
CA THR A 493 2.00 -20.40 5.27
C THR A 493 1.67 -21.84 4.89
N PHE A 494 2.07 -22.83 5.69
CA PHE A 494 2.08 -24.25 5.27
C PHE A 494 0.71 -24.89 5.02
N ARG A 495 -0.42 -24.24 5.36
CA ARG A 495 -1.76 -24.82 5.16
C ARG A 495 -2.76 -23.85 4.52
N PRO A 496 -3.44 -24.25 3.43
CA PRO A 496 -4.41 -23.40 2.72
C PRO A 496 -5.63 -23.03 3.57
N ALA A 497 -6.07 -23.90 4.48
CA ALA A 497 -7.16 -23.60 5.42
C ALA A 497 -6.78 -22.48 6.40
N VAL A 498 -5.55 -22.52 6.93
CA VAL A 498 -4.99 -21.48 7.81
C VAL A 498 -4.84 -20.16 7.05
N GLN A 499 -4.52 -20.21 5.76
CA GLN A 499 -4.42 -19.01 4.91
C GLN A 499 -5.77 -18.29 4.73
N LYS A 500 -6.89 -19.02 4.56
CA LYS A 500 -8.22 -18.42 4.46
C LYS A 500 -8.64 -17.74 5.77
N TRP A 501 -8.46 -18.42 6.90
CA TRP A 501 -8.78 -17.85 8.22
C TRP A 501 -7.92 -16.61 8.51
N ARG A 502 -6.60 -16.68 8.26
CA ARG A 502 -5.69 -15.56 8.48
C ARG A 502 -6.08 -14.33 7.67
N ARG A 503 -6.47 -14.52 6.40
CA ARG A 503 -6.94 -13.42 5.55
C ARG A 503 -8.22 -12.79 6.09
N ARG A 504 -9.20 -13.59 6.52
CA ARG A 504 -10.42 -13.09 7.14
C ARG A 504 -10.12 -12.30 8.41
N LEU A 505 -9.30 -12.86 9.31
CA LEU A 505 -8.87 -12.17 10.53
C LEU A 505 -8.13 -10.87 10.22
N SER A 506 -7.20 -10.89 9.27
CA SER A 506 -6.49 -9.70 8.79
C SER A 506 -7.45 -8.63 8.28
N HIS A 507 -8.48 -8.98 7.51
CA HIS A 507 -9.47 -8.01 7.03
C HIS A 507 -10.31 -7.42 8.16
N VAL A 508 -10.70 -8.23 9.16
CA VAL A 508 -11.43 -7.75 10.34
C VAL A 508 -10.58 -6.77 11.15
N LEU A 509 -9.32 -7.10 11.40
CA LEU A 509 -8.38 -6.23 12.11
C LEU A 509 -8.11 -4.93 11.34
N CYS A 510 -7.92 -5.01 10.02
CA CYS A 510 -7.84 -3.83 9.15
C CYS A 510 -9.10 -2.96 9.24
N PHE A 511 -10.29 -3.58 9.29
CA PHE A 511 -11.56 -2.85 9.41
C PHE A 511 -11.66 -2.10 10.74
N ILE A 512 -11.24 -2.73 11.84
CA ILE A 512 -11.16 -2.08 13.16
C ILE A 512 -10.18 -0.91 13.13
N ALA A 513 -8.98 -1.10 12.55
CA ALA A 513 -7.99 -0.03 12.41
C ALA A 513 -8.56 1.14 11.60
N ASN A 514 -9.30 0.87 10.52
CA ASN A 514 -9.95 1.91 9.72
C ASN A 514 -11.08 2.62 10.44
N LEU A 515 -11.84 1.94 11.29
CA LEU A 515 -12.84 2.58 12.13
C LEU A 515 -12.17 3.59 13.08
N ILE A 516 -11.05 3.20 13.70
CA ILE A 516 -10.26 4.10 14.56
C ILE A 516 -9.72 5.29 13.75
N LEU A 517 -9.16 5.03 12.55
CA LEU A 517 -8.68 6.08 11.66
C LEU A 517 -9.80 7.04 11.25
N PHE A 518 -11.00 6.52 10.95
CA PHE A 518 -12.17 7.34 10.64
C PHE A 518 -12.58 8.23 11.82
N VAL A 519 -12.59 7.69 13.04
CA VAL A 519 -12.84 8.47 14.26
C VAL A 519 -11.78 9.55 14.44
N ILE A 520 -10.51 9.24 14.20
CA ILE A 520 -9.41 10.24 14.21
C ILE A 520 -9.68 11.36 13.19
N PHE A 521 -10.02 11.02 11.95
CA PHE A 521 -10.35 11.98 10.90
C PHE A 521 -11.50 12.89 11.33
N PHE A 522 -12.61 12.29 11.75
CA PHE A 522 -13.78 13.03 12.20
C PHE A 522 -13.44 13.96 13.38
N ALA A 523 -12.72 13.43 14.36
CA ALA A 523 -12.35 14.18 15.55
C ALA A 523 -11.35 15.31 15.28
N ALA A 524 -10.49 15.15 14.27
CA ALA A 524 -9.50 16.16 13.88
C ALA A 524 -10.14 17.45 13.38
N PHE A 525 -11.18 17.38 12.52
CA PHE A 525 -11.83 18.59 12.00
C PHE A 525 -13.09 19.03 12.77
N SER A 526 -13.75 18.13 13.52
CA SER A 526 -14.94 18.50 14.31
C SER A 526 -14.60 19.19 15.63
N GLY A 527 -13.44 18.90 16.21
CA GLY A 527 -13.08 19.38 17.54
C GLY A 527 -13.62 18.51 18.68
N VAL A 528 -14.24 17.34 18.41
CA VAL A 528 -14.83 16.47 19.46
C VAL A 528 -13.87 16.07 20.59
N TYR A 529 -12.56 16.07 20.32
CA TYR A 529 -11.52 15.81 21.33
C TYR A 529 -11.26 17.00 22.28
N ASN A 530 -11.89 18.15 22.06
CA ASN A 530 -11.84 19.29 22.96
C ASN A 530 -13.03 19.21 23.92
N ASN A 531 -12.92 18.32 24.90
CA ASN A 531 -13.83 18.21 26.03
C ASN A 531 -13.03 17.91 27.31
N CYS A 532 -13.66 17.98 28.48
CA CYS A 532 -12.94 17.80 29.75
C CYS A 532 -12.26 16.43 29.84
N ILE A 533 -12.92 15.36 29.38
CA ILE A 533 -12.42 13.98 29.46
C ILE A 533 -11.17 13.81 28.60
N CYS A 534 -11.23 14.26 27.35
CA CYS A 534 -10.15 14.08 26.38
C CYS A 534 -8.97 15.01 26.64
N LYS A 535 -9.20 16.20 27.21
CA LYS A 535 -8.12 17.07 27.66
C LYS A 535 -7.50 16.60 28.99
N GLY A 536 -8.29 16.01 29.88
CA GLY A 536 -7.80 15.45 31.15
C GLY A 536 -6.97 14.17 30.98
N GLY A 537 -7.38 13.32 30.04
CA GLY A 537 -6.67 12.07 29.72
C GLY A 537 -6.45 11.18 30.94
N VAL A 538 -5.38 10.38 30.90
CA VAL A 538 -4.97 9.53 32.03
C VAL A 538 -4.35 10.35 33.17
N SER A 539 -3.84 11.56 32.87
CA SER A 539 -3.28 12.45 33.87
C SER A 539 -4.31 13.02 34.85
N GLY A 540 -5.59 13.01 34.49
CA GLY A 540 -6.68 13.42 35.38
C GLY A 540 -6.79 14.92 35.60
N TYR A 541 -5.94 15.73 34.96
CA TYR A 541 -5.98 17.19 35.04
C TYR A 541 -5.90 17.83 33.65
N MET A 542 -6.36 19.05 33.55
CA MET A 542 -6.24 19.87 32.36
C MET A 542 -5.83 21.30 32.69
N ASP A 543 -5.29 21.98 31.69
CA ASP A 543 -4.84 23.35 31.76
C ASP A 543 -5.40 24.18 30.60
N PHE A 544 -5.30 25.50 30.74
CA PHE A 544 -5.88 26.50 29.84
C PHE A 544 -4.83 27.43 29.22
N GLU A 545 -3.57 27.05 29.27
CA GLU A 545 -2.50 27.90 28.74
C GLU A 545 -2.39 27.82 27.22
N ASP A 546 -1.81 28.87 26.68
CA ASP A 546 -1.57 29.01 25.25
C ASP A 546 -0.25 28.36 24.83
N THR A 547 0.03 28.41 23.53
CA THR A 547 1.24 27.82 22.98
C THR A 547 2.49 28.61 23.31
N GLU A 548 2.40 29.92 23.51
CA GLU A 548 3.56 30.73 23.91
C GLU A 548 4.07 30.24 25.27
N PHE A 549 3.14 29.99 26.19
CA PHE A 549 3.44 29.40 27.48
C PHE A 549 4.10 28.02 27.37
N TYR A 550 3.59 27.11 26.51
CA TYR A 550 4.23 25.79 26.33
C TYR A 550 5.58 25.85 25.60
N ARG A 551 5.80 26.84 24.74
CA ARG A 551 7.05 27.01 23.98
C ARG A 551 8.17 27.58 24.84
N ASP A 552 7.83 28.35 25.88
CA ASP A 552 8.83 28.90 26.77
C ASP A 552 9.62 27.76 27.46
N LYS A 553 10.94 27.86 27.37
CA LYS A 553 11.88 26.94 28.01
C LYS A 553 11.81 27.02 29.52
N ASN A 554 11.39 28.15 30.06
CA ASN A 554 11.20 28.33 31.49
C ASN A 554 9.98 27.57 32.01
N HIS A 555 9.05 27.14 31.13
CA HIS A 555 7.81 26.46 31.52
C HIS A 555 7.78 24.97 31.13
N PHE A 556 7.85 24.63 29.83
CA PHE A 556 7.67 23.25 29.35
C PHE A 556 8.62 22.80 28.22
N ASP A 557 9.27 23.72 27.50
CA ASP A 557 10.12 23.45 26.31
C ASP A 557 9.54 22.40 25.33
N VAL A 558 8.25 22.52 24.97
CA VAL A 558 7.62 21.57 24.04
C VAL A 558 8.18 21.72 22.61
N SER A 559 8.85 22.85 22.34
CA SER A 559 9.47 23.20 21.06
C SER A 559 10.46 22.14 20.56
N LEU A 560 11.24 21.56 21.47
CA LEU A 560 12.20 20.50 21.16
C LEU A 560 11.49 19.27 20.59
N TRP A 561 10.40 18.84 21.23
CA TRP A 561 9.66 17.65 20.82
C TRP A 561 8.90 17.85 19.52
N TRP A 562 8.34 19.04 19.30
CA TRP A 562 7.68 19.38 18.04
C TRP A 562 8.66 19.40 16.88
N THR A 563 9.82 20.02 17.09
CA THR A 563 10.86 20.11 16.06
C THR A 563 11.39 18.73 15.72
N ALA A 564 11.74 17.93 16.74
CA ALA A 564 12.20 16.56 16.54
C ALA A 564 11.16 15.73 15.78
N SER A 565 9.89 15.81 16.18
CA SER A 565 8.80 15.04 15.54
C SER A 565 8.55 15.48 14.10
N ALA A 566 8.55 16.78 13.82
CA ALA A 566 8.35 17.33 12.49
C ALA A 566 9.51 16.97 11.53
N VAL A 567 10.75 17.02 12.01
CA VAL A 567 11.94 16.63 11.25
C VAL A 567 11.96 15.14 11.00
N LEU A 568 11.78 14.32 12.04
CA LEU A 568 11.80 12.85 11.93
C LEU A 568 10.64 12.32 11.08
N GLY A 569 9.43 12.89 11.22
CA GLY A 569 8.28 12.55 10.37
C GLY A 569 8.41 13.02 8.92
N ALA A 570 9.25 14.01 8.65
CA ALA A 570 9.55 14.40 7.27
C ALA A 570 10.55 13.43 6.59
N LEU A 571 11.36 12.68 7.35
CA LEU A 571 12.45 11.86 6.80
C LEU A 571 11.97 10.79 5.82
N PRO A 572 10.92 9.98 6.08
CA PRO A 572 10.48 8.98 5.11
C PRO A 572 9.97 9.60 3.82
N MET A 573 9.25 10.73 3.92
CA MET A 573 8.74 11.48 2.77
C MET A 573 9.86 12.08 1.93
N ILE A 574 10.76 12.85 2.55
CA ILE A 574 11.92 13.47 1.88
C ILE A 574 12.85 12.39 1.33
N GLY A 575 13.14 11.36 2.13
CA GLY A 575 13.99 10.24 1.73
C GLY A 575 13.42 9.51 0.52
N SER A 576 12.11 9.24 0.50
CA SER A 576 11.45 8.60 -0.63
C SER A 576 11.41 9.51 -1.86
N LEU A 577 11.10 10.79 -1.71
CA LEU A 577 11.16 11.75 -2.80
C LEU A 577 12.58 11.92 -3.33
N TRP A 578 13.60 11.94 -2.48
CA TRP A 578 14.99 12.03 -2.90
C TRP A 578 15.44 10.76 -3.61
N CYS A 579 15.07 9.59 -3.07
CA CYS A 579 15.20 8.30 -3.73
C CYS A 579 14.40 8.23 -5.04
N ILE A 580 13.41 9.11 -5.24
CA ILE A 580 12.53 9.12 -6.41
C ILE A 580 12.79 10.28 -7.42
N MET A 581 13.46 11.34 -7.02
CA MET A 581 13.82 12.46 -7.89
C MET A 581 15.30 12.41 -8.25
N PHE A 582 16.16 12.22 -7.27
CA PHE A 582 17.61 12.25 -7.47
C PHE A 582 18.18 10.87 -7.76
N SER A 583 17.70 9.83 -7.06
CA SER A 583 18.10 8.45 -7.40
C SER A 583 17.42 7.86 -8.67
N PRO A 584 16.28 8.33 -9.21
CA PRO A 584 15.64 7.67 -10.37
C PRO A 584 16.00 8.12 -11.74
N GLY A 585 16.75 9.21 -11.85
CA GLY A 585 17.70 9.30 -12.96
C GLY A 585 18.54 8.02 -13.07
N ARG A 586 18.67 7.20 -12.00
CA ARG A 586 19.31 5.87 -11.99
C ARG A 586 18.37 4.68 -11.76
N LEU A 587 17.40 4.70 -10.84
CA LEU A 587 16.54 3.52 -10.57
C LEU A 587 15.47 3.31 -11.66
N LEU A 588 14.65 4.33 -11.94
CA LEU A 588 13.63 4.25 -13.00
C LEU A 588 14.29 4.16 -14.38
N SER A 589 15.43 4.82 -14.58
CA SER A 589 16.22 4.66 -15.81
C SER A 589 16.85 3.27 -15.95
N LYS A 590 17.32 2.64 -14.86
CA LYS A 590 17.82 1.26 -14.89
C LYS A 590 16.72 0.26 -15.16
N LEU A 591 15.50 0.48 -14.67
CA LEU A 591 14.35 -0.38 -14.96
C LEU A 591 13.73 -0.07 -16.35
N LYS A 592 14.11 1.05 -16.99
CA LYS A 592 13.66 1.44 -18.33
C LYS A 592 13.76 0.34 -19.39
N PRO A 593 14.84 -0.45 -19.47
CA PRO A 593 14.97 -1.51 -20.47
C PRO A 593 13.95 -2.64 -20.34
N LEU A 594 13.40 -2.89 -19.13
CA LEU A 594 12.36 -3.92 -18.96
C LEU A 594 11.00 -3.49 -19.51
N TRP A 595 10.70 -2.19 -19.44
CA TRP A 595 9.33 -1.70 -19.62
C TRP A 595 9.14 -0.69 -20.75
N ARG A 596 10.22 -0.29 -21.44
CA ARG A 596 10.12 0.59 -22.60
C ARG A 596 9.57 -0.24 -23.75
N ALA A 597 8.35 0.07 -24.18
CA ALA A 597 7.89 -0.29 -25.52
C ALA A 597 8.18 0.89 -26.43
N SER A 598 8.76 0.62 -27.60
CA SER A 598 8.73 1.57 -28.71
C SER A 598 7.44 1.31 -29.49
N GLU A 599 6.60 2.33 -29.71
CA GLU A 599 5.47 2.22 -30.64
C GLU A 599 5.93 2.07 -32.10
N HIS A 600 7.24 2.19 -32.36
CA HIS A 600 7.86 2.02 -33.68
C HIS A 600 8.70 0.75 -33.79
N GLU A 601 8.69 -0.12 -32.77
CA GLU A 601 9.16 -1.50 -32.96
C GLU A 601 8.08 -2.21 -33.78
N ASP A 602 8.33 -2.37 -35.08
CA ASP A 602 7.50 -3.19 -35.94
C ASP A 602 7.41 -4.60 -35.32
N PRO A 603 6.21 -5.18 -35.14
CA PRO A 603 6.11 -6.58 -34.80
C PRO A 603 6.85 -7.40 -35.87
N PRO A 604 7.41 -8.57 -35.52
CA PRO A 604 8.13 -9.40 -36.48
C PRO A 604 7.28 -9.59 -37.74
N ARG A 605 7.77 -9.17 -38.91
CA ARG A 605 7.00 -9.18 -40.17
C ARG A 605 6.65 -10.59 -40.69
N ASP A 606 7.09 -11.64 -39.99
CA ASP A 606 6.89 -13.05 -40.30
C ASP A 606 6.42 -13.82 -39.05
N MET A 607 5.19 -13.53 -38.60
CA MET A 607 4.57 -14.22 -37.48
C MET A 607 4.01 -15.57 -37.93
N SER A 608 4.57 -16.64 -37.35
CA SER A 608 4.16 -18.01 -37.62
C SER A 608 3.16 -18.52 -36.57
N ALA A 609 3.15 -17.93 -35.38
CA ALA A 609 2.17 -18.18 -34.32
C ALA A 609 0.89 -17.34 -34.52
N ASP A 610 -0.27 -17.92 -34.21
CA ASP A 610 -1.55 -17.20 -34.24
C ASP A 610 -1.60 -16.16 -33.11
N THR A 611 -1.92 -14.91 -33.47
CA THR A 611 -2.04 -13.76 -32.56
C THR A 611 -3.49 -13.35 -32.28
N THR A 612 -4.48 -14.10 -32.78
CA THR A 612 -5.92 -13.82 -32.59
C THR A 612 -6.32 -13.72 -31.11
N TRP A 613 -5.55 -14.34 -30.20
CA TRP A 613 -5.75 -14.29 -28.75
C TRP A 613 -5.52 -12.92 -28.08
N LEU A 614 -4.90 -11.98 -28.81
CA LEU A 614 -4.62 -10.61 -28.37
C LEU A 614 -5.87 -9.70 -28.42
N ILE A 615 -6.88 -10.10 -29.19
CA ILE A 615 -8.20 -9.43 -29.34
C ILE A 615 -9.06 -9.70 -28.11
#